data_AF-A0A2R6DBG0-F1
#
_entry.id   AF-A0A2R6DBG0-F1
#
_cell.length_a   1.000
_cell.length_b   1.000
_cell.length_c   1.000
_cell.angle_alpha   90.00
_cell.angle_beta   90.00
_cell.angle_gamma   90.00
#
_symmetry.space_group_name_H-M   'P 1'
#
loop_
_entity.id
_entity.type
_entity.pdbx_description
1 polymer ?
#
loop_
_entity_poly.entity_id
_entity_poly.type
_entity_poly.pdbx_seq_one_letter_code
_entity_poly.pdbx_strand_id
1 'polypeptide(L)' 'MPSPDSKLSWTSPEYVATVVGVLATGALVFYSSLAQTGLTVDEILVVGLGIPVPMTIAYEIARRWP' A
#
# COMPACT_ATOMS: atom_id res chain seq x y z
N MET A 1 7.35 33.31 1.58
CA MET A 1 6.94 32.15 2.40
C MET A 1 6.18 31.20 1.50
N PRO A 2 6.51 29.90 1.44
CA PRO A 2 5.73 28.96 0.63
C PRO A 2 4.41 28.69 1.35
N SER A 3 3.28 28.86 0.64
CA SER A 3 1.95 28.58 1.19
C SER A 3 1.83 27.09 1.51
N PRO A 4 1.49 26.70 2.76
CA PRO A 4 1.33 25.31 3.15
C PRO A 4 -0.06 24.79 2.74
N ASP A 5 -0.46 25.03 1.49
CA ASP A 5 -1.69 24.48 0.93
C ASP A 5 -1.36 23.58 -0.25
N SER A 6 -0.40 22.65 -0.04
CA SER A 6 -0.43 21.39 -0.77
C SER A 6 -1.66 20.64 -0.27
N LYS A 7 -2.83 21.01 -0.78
CA LYS A 7 -4.09 20.34 -0.50
C LYS A 7 -3.88 18.88 -0.88
N LEU A 8 -3.67 18.02 0.12
CA LEU A 8 -3.58 16.57 -0.06
C LEU A 8 -4.86 16.15 -0.77
N SER A 9 -4.76 15.97 -2.08
CA SER A 9 -5.87 15.51 -2.88
C SER A 9 -6.07 14.04 -2.51
N TRP A 10 -7.25 13.71 -2.01
CA TRP A 10 -7.59 12.33 -1.61
C TRP A 10 -7.56 11.36 -2.81
N THR A 11 -7.56 11.89 -4.05
CA THR A 11 -7.35 11.15 -5.30
C THR A 11 -5.94 11.31 -5.88
N SER A 12 -5.00 11.98 -5.19
CA SER A 12 -3.59 12.00 -5.63
C SER A 12 -3.09 10.56 -5.73
N PRO A 13 -2.56 10.15 -6.90
CA PRO A 13 -2.05 8.80 -7.12
C PRO A 13 -1.02 8.40 -6.06
N GLU A 14 -0.13 9.32 -5.69
CA GLU A 14 0.91 9.13 -4.68
C GLU A 14 0.31 8.91 -3.29
N TYR A 15 -0.73 9.68 -2.94
CA TYR A 15 -1.42 9.53 -1.67
C TYR A 15 -2.14 8.18 -1.58
N VAL A 16 -2.92 7.83 -2.61
CA VAL A 16 -3.66 6.57 -2.68
C VAL A 16 -2.71 5.38 -2.62
N ALA A 17 -1.62 5.41 -3.40
CA ALA A 17 -0.61 4.36 -3.38
C ALA A 17 0.02 4.19 -1.99
N THR A 18 0.34 5.31 -1.32
CA THR A 18 0.91 5.28 0.04
C THR A 18 -0.05 4.66 1.04
N VAL A 19 -1.33 5.08 1.04
CA VAL A 19 -2.35 4.55 1.94
C VAL A 19 -2.54 3.04 1.71
N VAL A 20 -2.64 2.60 0.45
CA VAL A 20 -2.77 1.17 0.10
C VAL A 20 -1.54 0.38 0.55
N GLY A 21 -0.34 0.91 0.36
CA GLY A 21 0.90 0.29 0.82
C GLY A 21 0.93 0.11 2.35
N VAL A 22 0.51 1.14 3.10
CA VAL A 22 0.42 1.08 4.58
C VAL A 22 -0.61 0.04 5.02
N LEU A 23 -1.80 0.02 4.41
CA LEU A 23 -2.85 -0.95 4.75
C LEU A 23 -2.42 -2.39 4.45
N ALA A 24 -1.80 -2.62 3.29
CA ALA A 24 -1.31 -3.94 2.91
C ALA A 24 -0.19 -4.42 3.84
N THR A 25 0.72 -3.53 4.22
CA THR A 25 1.78 -3.82 5.20
C THR A 25 1.18 -4.13 6.58
N GLY A 26 0.20 -3.35 7.03
CA GLY A 26 -0.48 -3.58 8.30
C GLY A 26 -1.23 -4.92 8.35
N ALA A 27 -1.95 -5.26 7.27
CA ALA A 27 -2.63 -6.54 7.13
C ALA A 27 -1.65 -7.72 7.19
N LEU A 28 -0.48 -7.57 6.58
CA LEU A 28 0.56 -8.60 6.67
C LEU A 28 1.12 -8.76 8.08
N VAL A 29 1.48 -7.66 8.74
CA VAL A 29 2.01 -7.71 10.11
C VAL A 29 0.98 -8.37 11.03
N PHE A 30 -0.30 -8.04 10.85
CA PHE A 30 -1.41 -8.66 11.57
C PHE A 30 -1.51 -10.17 11.29
N TYR A 31 -1.47 -10.60 10.02
CA TYR A 31 -1.48 -12.01 9.66
C TYR A 31 -0.28 -12.77 10.27
N SER A 32 0.92 -12.18 10.20
CA SER A 32 2.14 -12.75 10.77
C SER A 32 2.05 -12.92 12.28
N SER A 33 1.31 -12.05 12.97
CA SER A 33 1.09 -12.17 14.42
C SER A 33 0.14 -13.30 14.81
N LEU A 34 -0.73 -13.74 13.90
CA LEU A 34 -1.67 -14.85 14.09
C LEU A 34 -1.08 -16.19 13.65
N ALA A 35 -0.10 -16.17 12.75
CA ALA A 35 0.58 -17.36 12.27
C ALA A 35 1.38 -18.04 13.41
N GLN A 36 1.02 -19.29 13.73
CA GLN A 36 1.66 -20.07 14.81
C GLN A 36 3.06 -20.59 14.45
N THR A 37 3.50 -20.42 13.20
CA THR A 37 4.82 -20.80 12.69
C THR A 37 5.39 -19.66 11.85
N GLY A 38 6.72 -19.48 11.87
CA GLY A 38 7.40 -18.39 11.15
C GLY A 38 7.08 -18.35 9.65
N LEU A 39 7.02 -17.13 9.10
CA LEU A 39 6.63 -16.84 7.73
C LEU A 39 7.45 -17.64 6.73
N THR A 40 6.78 -18.46 5.91
CA THR A 40 7.44 -19.29 4.88
C THR A 40 7.92 -18.45 3.71
N VAL A 41 8.87 -18.97 2.91
CA VAL A 41 9.38 -18.28 1.71
C VAL A 41 8.27 -17.96 0.70
N ASP A 42 7.26 -18.83 0.61
CA ASP A 42 6.08 -18.62 -0.23
C ASP A 42 5.25 -17.42 0.26
N GLU A 43 5.02 -17.31 1.58
CA GLU A 43 4.35 -16.16 2.18
C GLU A 43 5.16 -14.87 2.01
N ILE A 44 6.50 -14.92 2.07
CA ILE A 44 7.37 -13.76 1.79
C ILE A 44 7.24 -13.29 0.33
N LEU A 45 7.10 -14.20 -0.64
CA LEU A 45 6.89 -13.85 -2.04
C LEU A 45 5.47 -13.30 -2.28
N VAL A 46 4.46 -13.90 -1.65
CA VAL A 46 3.08 -13.38 -1.66
C VAL A 46 3.03 -11.97 -1.08
N VAL A 47 3.82 -11.67 -0.05
CA VAL A 47 3.98 -10.33 0.51
C VAL A 47 4.71 -9.39 -0.43
N GLY A 48 5.89 -9.81 -0.88
CA GLY A 48 6.81 -8.99 -1.65
C GLY A 48 6.23 -8.58 -2.99
N LEU A 49 5.33 -9.39 -3.55
CA LEU A 49 4.60 -9.09 -4.79
C LEU A 49 3.16 -8.63 -4.52
N GLY A 50 2.51 -9.13 -3.48
CA GLY A 50 1.12 -8.81 -3.16
C GLY A 50 0.90 -7.44 -2.51
N ILE A 51 1.93 -6.77 -2.00
CA ILE A 51 1.87 -5.37 -1.56
C ILE A 51 2.06 -4.38 -2.72
N PRO A 52 3.11 -4.47 -3.56
CA PRO A 52 3.31 -3.51 -4.63
C PRO A 52 2.28 -3.62 -5.75
N VAL A 53 1.70 -4.80 -5.99
CA VAL A 53 0.66 -4.99 -7.02
C VAL A 53 -0.60 -4.14 -6.76
N PRO A 54 -1.30 -4.24 -5.62
CA PRO A 54 -2.47 -3.40 -5.34
C PRO A 54 -2.11 -1.92 -5.21
N MET A 55 -0.91 -1.60 -4.69
CA MET A 55 -0.39 -0.23 -4.66
C MET A 55 -0.29 0.36 -6.08
N THR A 56 0.29 -0.42 -7.01
CA THR A 56 0.47 -0.01 -8.41
C THR A 56 -0.86 0.11 -9.14
N ILE A 57 -1.78 -0.83 -8.91
CA ILE A 57 -3.15 -0.78 -9.48
C ILE A 57 -3.86 0.48 -8.99
N ALA A 58 -3.82 0.78 -7.69
CA ALA A 58 -4.50 1.95 -7.13
C ALA A 58 -3.88 3.26 -7.64
N TYR A 59 -2.55 3.34 -7.75
CA TYR A 59 -1.84 4.45 -8.37
C TYR A 59 -2.32 4.68 -9.82
N GLU A 60 -2.35 3.63 -10.63
CA GLU A 60 -2.73 3.72 -12.03
C GLU A 60 -4.21 4.06 -12.23
N ILE A 61 -5.11 3.57 -11.36
CA ILE A 61 -6.53 3.95 -11.40
C ILE A 61 -6.70 5.44 -11.06
N ALA A 62 -6.12 5.89 -9.95
CA ALA A 62 -6.19 7.29 -9.52
C ALA A 62 -5.58 8.24 -10.56
N ARG A 63 -4.50 7.81 -11.22
CA ARG A 63 -3.86 8.56 -12.29
C ARG A 63 -4.75 8.69 -13.53
N ARG A 64 -5.51 7.64 -13.86
CA ARG A 64 -6.36 7.60 -15.07
C ARG A 64 -7.68 8.32 -14.86
N TRP A 65 -8.23 8.29 -13.65
CA TRP A 65 -9.52 8.87 -13.28
C TRP A 65 -9.38 9.75 -12.02
N PRO A 66 -9.00 11.04 -12.19
CA PRO A 66 -8.73 11.97 -11.09
C PRO A 66 -9.96 12.47 -10.34
#